data_AF-A0AAE0IKC6-F1
#
_entry.id   AF-A0AAE0IKC6-F1
#
_cell.length_a   1.000
_cell.length_b   1.000
_cell.length_c   1.000
_cell.angle_alpha   90.00
_cell.angle_beta   90.00
_cell.angle_gamma   90.00
#
_symmetry.space_group_name_H-M   'P 1'
#
loop_
_entity.id
_entity.type
_entity.pdbx_description
1 polymer ?
#
loop_
_entity_poly.entity_id
_entity_poly.type
_entity_poly.pdbx_seq_one_letter_code
_entity_poly.pdbx_strand_id
1 'polypeptide(L)'
;MRSAKVAFLAAIAFAAEALGHGYVYRITADNTVYPGYDLYIDPYYSPKLPRIAYGVGSTGPIFDLTSPNIACNTPHSPIPSAIAEVRASSTVTFHWTRWLYSHKGPISAWMAPYDGTTNKVNVNQLKFFKIGEEAVDSKANIKPGNYVVRHEVTSNGTVTPASVTFPGGYKKDEPGFKYDIFNTTVPPLPYPFVGPAVYVPSSSFPPLTPKERVVVSPTGQGEAADKTYLDYQEKVLTAQSATTESFDAAGG
;
A
#
# COMPACT_ATOMS: atom_id res chain seq x y z
N MET A 1 3.33 -25.77 64.48
CA MET A 1 3.93 -25.40 63.18
C MET A 1 2.86 -24.70 62.36
N ARG A 2 3.01 -23.41 62.05
CA ARG A 2 2.01 -22.63 61.30
C ARG A 2 2.29 -22.77 59.80
N SER A 3 1.36 -23.35 59.04
CA SER A 3 1.47 -23.47 57.58
C SER A 3 1.52 -22.09 56.93
N ALA A 4 2.62 -21.79 56.24
CA ALA A 4 2.71 -20.63 55.37
C ALA A 4 1.87 -20.90 54.10
N LYS A 5 0.83 -20.09 53.88
CA LYS A 5 0.07 -20.11 52.62
C LYS A 5 0.95 -19.45 51.55
N VAL A 6 1.42 -20.25 50.59
CA VAL A 6 2.10 -19.75 49.39
C VAL A 6 1.04 -19.09 48.50
N ALA A 7 1.09 -17.77 48.37
CA ALA A 7 0.28 -17.03 47.42
C ALA A 7 0.91 -17.13 46.03
N PHE A 8 0.26 -17.83 45.10
CA PHE A 8 0.59 -17.77 43.69
C PHE A 8 0.10 -16.44 43.12
N LEU A 9 1.01 -15.50 42.84
CA LEU A 9 0.71 -14.39 41.94
C LEU A 9 0.59 -14.96 40.52
N ALA A 10 -0.64 -15.02 40.00
CA ALA A 10 -0.86 -15.20 38.58
C ALA A 10 -0.53 -13.88 37.87
N ALA A 11 0.61 -13.83 37.18
CA ALA A 11 0.91 -12.74 36.26
C ALA A 11 -0.04 -12.86 35.06
N ILE A 12 -1.04 -11.98 35.00
CA ILE A 12 -1.87 -11.80 33.81
C ILE A 12 -0.97 -11.13 32.77
N ALA A 13 -0.36 -11.95 31.90
CA ALA A 13 0.27 -11.45 30.68
C ALA A 13 -0.85 -11.01 29.74
N PHE A 14 -1.15 -9.71 29.70
CA PHE A 14 -1.86 -9.11 28.59
C PHE A 14 -0.95 -9.22 27.36
N ALA A 15 -1.22 -10.17 26.48
CA ALA A 15 -0.76 -10.08 25.10
C ALA A 15 -1.54 -8.94 24.47
N ALA A 16 -0.96 -7.74 24.46
CA ALA A 16 -1.43 -6.70 23.57
C ALA A 16 -1.21 -7.22 22.14
N GLU A 17 -2.26 -7.71 21.49
CA GLU A 17 -2.21 -7.96 20.06
C GLU A 17 -2.08 -6.61 19.37
N ALA A 18 -0.85 -6.27 18.96
CA ALA A 18 -0.61 -5.13 18.11
C ALA A 18 -1.19 -5.44 16.72
N LEU A 19 -2.47 -5.08 16.52
CA LEU A 19 -3.08 -5.01 15.19
C LEU A 19 -2.57 -3.74 14.48
N GLY A 20 -1.29 -3.76 14.10
CA GLY A 20 -0.61 -2.64 13.47
C GLY A 20 -0.47 -2.75 11.97
N HIS A 21 -1.45 -3.33 11.29
CA HIS A 21 -1.28 -3.77 9.91
C HIS A 21 -2.27 -3.12 8.95
N GLY A 22 -1.75 -2.46 7.92
CA GLY A 22 -2.53 -1.71 6.92
C GLY A 22 -2.52 -2.34 5.53
N TYR A 23 -3.56 -2.08 4.74
CA TYR A 23 -3.63 -2.46 3.32
C TYR A 23 -4.42 -1.42 2.52
N VAL A 24 -4.32 -1.45 1.18
CA VAL A 24 -5.11 -0.58 0.31
C VAL A 24 -6.50 -1.18 0.11
N TYR A 25 -7.53 -0.58 0.70
CA TYR A 25 -8.92 -1.06 0.59
C TYR A 25 -9.66 -0.46 -0.59
N ARG A 26 -9.16 0.64 -1.18
CA ARG A 26 -9.77 1.32 -2.33
C ARG A 26 -8.73 2.03 -3.18
N ILE A 27 -8.95 2.06 -4.48
CA ILE A 27 -8.10 2.77 -5.45
C ILE A 27 -8.99 3.69 -6.29
N THR A 28 -8.62 4.96 -6.42
CA THR A 28 -9.29 5.89 -7.35
C THR A 28 -8.34 6.18 -8.49
N ALA A 29 -8.67 5.75 -9.70
CA ALA A 29 -7.82 5.84 -10.87
C ALA A 29 -8.55 6.62 -11.97
N ASP A 30 -8.04 7.80 -12.36
CA ASP A 30 -8.68 8.71 -13.33
C ASP A 30 -10.17 8.96 -13.02
N ASN A 31 -10.47 9.25 -11.75
CA ASN A 31 -11.80 9.44 -11.19
C ASN A 31 -12.75 8.20 -11.20
N THR A 32 -12.27 7.03 -11.62
CA THR A 32 -12.97 5.76 -11.41
C THR A 32 -12.54 5.15 -10.07
N VAL A 33 -13.49 4.78 -9.23
CA VAL A 33 -13.26 4.20 -7.90
C VAL A 33 -13.41 2.69 -7.99
N TYR A 34 -12.33 1.99 -7.67
CA TYR A 34 -12.22 0.53 -7.65
C TYR A 34 -12.08 0.02 -6.21
N PRO A 35 -12.71 -1.12 -5.86
CA PRO A 35 -12.38 -1.82 -4.63
C PRO A 35 -10.94 -2.32 -4.67
N GLY A 36 -10.21 -2.18 -3.55
CA GLY A 36 -8.97 -2.91 -3.32
C GLY A 36 -9.24 -4.39 -3.06
N TYR A 37 -8.18 -5.19 -2.93
CA TYR A 37 -8.32 -6.55 -2.43
C TYR A 37 -8.44 -6.54 -0.91
N ASP A 38 -9.55 -7.05 -0.40
CA ASP A 38 -9.80 -7.13 1.05
C ASP A 38 -9.57 -8.56 1.53
N LEU A 39 -8.47 -8.78 2.25
CA LEU A 39 -8.09 -10.10 2.76
C LEU A 39 -9.08 -10.71 3.76
N TYR A 40 -9.97 -9.91 4.35
CA TYR A 40 -10.96 -10.38 5.32
C TYR A 40 -12.33 -10.62 4.68
N ILE A 41 -12.54 -10.20 3.44
CA ILE A 41 -13.84 -10.27 2.76
C ILE A 41 -13.74 -11.13 1.50
N ASP A 42 -12.82 -10.81 0.61
CA ASP A 42 -12.71 -11.40 -0.72
C ASP A 42 -12.48 -12.93 -0.72
N PRO A 43 -11.76 -13.53 0.26
CA PRO A 43 -11.65 -14.99 0.35
C PRO A 43 -12.98 -15.73 0.52
N TYR A 44 -14.00 -15.10 1.09
CA TYR A 44 -15.30 -15.72 1.37
C TYR A 44 -16.27 -15.70 0.18
N TYR A 45 -15.96 -14.95 -0.88
CA TYR A 45 -16.80 -14.88 -2.08
C TYR A 45 -16.48 -16.01 -3.07
N SER A 46 -17.55 -16.54 -3.67
CA SER A 46 -17.53 -17.51 -4.77
C SER A 46 -18.68 -17.20 -5.75
N PRO A 47 -18.42 -16.87 -7.03
CA PRO A 47 -17.10 -16.73 -7.66
C PRO A 47 -16.26 -15.61 -7.05
N LYS A 48 -14.96 -15.61 -7.33
CA LYS A 48 -14.05 -14.55 -6.83
C LYS A 48 -14.43 -13.19 -7.42
N LEU A 49 -14.46 -12.18 -6.56
CA LEU A 49 -14.81 -10.82 -6.95
C LEU A 49 -13.74 -10.23 -7.88
N PRO A 50 -14.13 -9.47 -8.92
CA PRO A 50 -13.17 -8.79 -9.77
C PRO A 50 -12.35 -7.76 -8.99
N ARG A 51 -11.02 -7.83 -9.12
CA ARG A 51 -10.08 -6.90 -8.47
C ARG A 51 -8.99 -6.47 -9.44
N ILE A 52 -8.58 -5.21 -9.32
CA ILE A 52 -7.41 -4.64 -10.02
C ILE A 52 -6.11 -4.85 -9.23
N ALA A 53 -6.22 -5.15 -7.93
CA ALA A 53 -5.09 -5.44 -7.06
C ALA A 53 -4.80 -6.95 -7.01
N TYR A 54 -3.52 -7.30 -6.80
CA TYR A 54 -3.15 -8.67 -6.44
C TYR A 54 -3.74 -9.02 -5.08
N GLY A 55 -4.14 -10.27 -4.93
CA GLY A 55 -4.53 -10.81 -3.65
C GLY A 55 -3.34 -10.96 -2.70
N VAL A 56 -3.60 -10.63 -1.44
CA VAL A 56 -2.64 -10.74 -0.34
C VAL A 56 -3.17 -11.62 0.78
N GLY A 57 -2.29 -12.40 1.40
CA GLY A 57 -2.61 -13.30 2.51
C GLY A 57 -2.19 -12.75 3.87
N SER A 58 -1.47 -11.62 3.89
CA SER A 58 -0.97 -11.00 5.10
C SER A 58 -0.89 -9.50 4.93
N THR A 59 -1.21 -8.78 6.01
CA THR A 59 -0.96 -7.35 6.16
C THR A 59 0.36 -7.07 6.88
N GLY A 60 1.10 -8.13 7.22
CA GLY A 60 2.43 -8.08 7.82
C GLY A 60 3.50 -7.48 6.90
N PRO A 61 4.51 -6.79 7.48
CA PRO A 61 5.63 -6.27 6.69
C PRO A 61 6.53 -7.40 6.17
N ILE A 62 7.28 -7.08 5.12
CA ILE A 62 8.31 -7.96 4.55
C ILE A 62 9.67 -7.47 5.05
N PHE A 63 10.37 -8.30 5.82
CA PHE A 63 11.68 -7.97 6.39
C PHE A 63 12.85 -8.45 5.52
N ASP A 64 12.63 -9.47 4.70
CA ASP A 64 13.66 -10.05 3.85
C ASP A 64 13.62 -9.44 2.45
N LEU A 65 14.62 -8.60 2.15
CA LEU A 65 14.79 -7.95 0.85
C LEU A 65 15.04 -8.93 -0.31
N THR A 66 15.40 -10.16 0.00
CA THR A 66 15.61 -11.23 -1.00
C THR A 66 14.35 -12.06 -1.24
N SER A 67 13.29 -11.84 -0.46
CA SER A 67 12.03 -12.56 -0.61
C SER A 67 11.34 -12.21 -1.94
N PRO A 68 10.78 -13.20 -2.67
CA PRO A 68 9.94 -12.93 -3.84
C PRO A 68 8.71 -12.08 -3.49
N ASN A 69 8.26 -12.11 -2.24
CA ASN A 69 7.08 -11.36 -1.82
C ASN A 69 7.29 -9.85 -1.88
N ILE A 70 8.52 -9.33 -1.96
CA ILE A 70 8.78 -7.89 -1.97
C ILE A 70 8.22 -7.18 -3.21
N ALA A 71 7.91 -7.91 -4.29
CA ALA A 71 7.32 -7.34 -5.50
C ALA A 71 5.86 -6.92 -5.32
N CYS A 72 5.00 -7.80 -4.80
CA CYS A 72 3.55 -7.57 -4.72
C CYS A 72 2.89 -8.20 -3.47
N ASN A 73 3.67 -8.46 -2.41
CA ASN A 73 3.27 -9.13 -1.17
C ASN A 73 2.81 -10.60 -1.34
N THR A 74 2.87 -11.39 -0.28
CA THR A 74 2.44 -12.80 -0.33
C THR A 74 0.91 -12.91 -0.42
N PRO A 75 0.33 -13.86 -1.18
CA PRO A 75 0.98 -14.87 -2.03
C PRO A 75 1.01 -14.51 -3.54
N HIS A 76 0.82 -13.24 -3.92
CA HIS A 76 0.53 -12.83 -5.30
C HIS A 76 -0.73 -13.49 -5.90
N SER A 77 -1.73 -13.82 -5.07
CA SER A 77 -2.92 -14.57 -5.48
C SER A 77 -4.16 -14.18 -4.67
N PRO A 78 -5.35 -14.05 -5.31
CA PRO A 78 -5.59 -14.18 -6.76
C PRO A 78 -4.86 -13.12 -7.59
N ILE A 79 -4.55 -13.47 -8.83
CA ILE A 79 -4.08 -12.50 -9.83
C ILE A 79 -5.20 -11.49 -10.14
N PRO A 80 -4.88 -10.23 -10.49
CA PRO A 80 -5.88 -9.26 -10.94
C PRO A 80 -6.70 -9.80 -12.10
N SER A 81 -8.03 -9.77 -11.93
CA SER A 81 -9.03 -10.20 -12.90
C SER A 81 -9.75 -9.03 -13.57
N ALA A 82 -9.43 -7.80 -13.15
CA ALA A 82 -9.87 -6.55 -13.76
C ALA A 82 -8.67 -5.64 -14.02
N ILE A 83 -8.82 -4.70 -14.96
CA ILE A 83 -7.83 -3.66 -15.30
C ILE A 83 -8.46 -2.28 -15.08
N ALA A 84 -7.68 -1.35 -14.55
CA ALA A 84 -8.07 0.05 -14.43
C ALA A 84 -7.50 0.86 -15.59
N GLU A 85 -8.34 1.26 -16.54
CA GLU A 85 -7.91 2.14 -17.61
C GLU A 85 -7.73 3.57 -17.10
N VAL A 86 -6.53 4.12 -17.30
CA VAL A 86 -6.17 5.47 -16.89
C VAL A 86 -5.45 6.22 -18.00
N ARG A 87 -5.77 7.51 -18.15
CA ARG A 87 -5.07 8.39 -19.08
C ARG A 87 -3.68 8.73 -18.55
N ALA A 88 -2.68 8.81 -19.41
CA ALA A 88 -1.38 9.37 -19.04
C ALA A 88 -1.54 10.74 -18.36
N SER A 89 -0.78 10.97 -17.29
CA SER A 89 -0.84 12.18 -16.43
C SER A 89 -2.09 12.36 -15.58
N SER A 90 -3.03 11.42 -15.63
CA SER A 90 -4.13 11.40 -14.66
C SER A 90 -3.63 11.00 -13.28
N THR A 91 -4.46 11.29 -12.28
CA THR A 91 -4.20 11.01 -10.88
C THR A 91 -4.68 9.60 -10.53
N VAL A 92 -3.86 8.86 -9.80
CA VAL A 92 -4.28 7.68 -9.06
C VAL A 92 -4.09 7.93 -7.55
N THR A 93 -5.05 7.48 -6.76
CA THR A 93 -5.09 7.67 -5.31
C THR A 93 -5.34 6.32 -4.64
N PHE A 94 -4.49 5.98 -3.67
CA PHE A 94 -4.57 4.73 -2.92
C PHE A 94 -5.09 5.06 -1.53
N HIS A 95 -6.19 4.42 -1.16
CA HIS A 95 -6.83 4.62 0.13
C HIS A 95 -6.40 3.46 1.03
N TRP A 96 -5.53 3.75 1.97
CA TRP A 96 -5.08 2.78 2.96
C TRP A 96 -6.08 2.66 4.09
N THR A 97 -6.18 1.45 4.65
CA THR A 97 -6.77 1.27 5.97
C THR A 97 -5.95 2.05 6.99
N ARG A 98 -6.43 2.05 8.22
CA ARG A 98 -5.83 2.81 9.30
C ARG A 98 -4.32 2.49 9.43
N TRP A 99 -3.49 3.52 9.25
CA TRP A 99 -2.05 3.44 9.47
C TRP A 99 -1.74 3.76 10.93
N LEU A 100 -0.73 3.16 11.55
CA LEU A 100 -0.35 3.48 12.94
C LEU A 100 0.69 4.60 13.00
N TYR A 101 0.60 5.47 14.01
CA TYR A 101 1.48 6.64 14.16
C TYR A 101 2.95 6.25 14.32
N SER A 102 3.22 5.10 14.94
CA SER A 102 4.57 4.55 15.11
C SER A 102 5.23 4.10 13.81
N HIS A 103 4.45 3.87 12.74
CA HIS A 103 4.94 3.35 11.46
C HIS A 103 5.36 4.50 10.53
N LYS A 104 6.25 5.36 11.04
CA LYS A 104 6.82 6.48 10.28
C LYS A 104 7.84 5.94 9.28
N GLY A 105 7.73 6.36 8.03
CA GLY A 105 8.64 5.94 6.98
C GLY A 105 8.32 6.59 5.64
N PRO A 106 9.16 6.34 4.62
CA PRO A 106 8.89 6.79 3.27
C PRO A 106 7.70 6.04 2.65
N ILE A 107 7.05 6.69 1.70
CA ILE A 107 6.13 6.08 0.74
C ILE A 107 6.79 6.19 -0.63
N SER A 108 6.74 5.12 -1.43
CA SER A 108 7.20 5.15 -2.81
C SER A 108 6.21 4.45 -3.73
N ALA A 109 6.24 4.86 -4.99
CA ALA A 109 5.39 4.40 -6.06
C ALA A 109 6.23 3.88 -7.21
N TRP A 110 5.77 2.77 -7.80
CA TRP A 110 6.49 2.07 -8.85
C TRP A 110 5.54 1.65 -9.96
N MET A 111 6.07 1.54 -11.17
CA MET A 111 5.40 0.95 -12.32
C MET A 111 6.34 -0.01 -13.02
N ALA A 112 5.79 -1.03 -13.66
CA ALA A 112 6.53 -1.89 -14.57
C ALA A 112 5.69 -2.16 -15.81
N PRO A 113 6.26 -2.09 -17.02
CA PRO A 113 5.58 -2.58 -18.20
C PRO A 113 5.47 -4.10 -18.13
N TYR A 114 4.39 -4.64 -18.68
CA TYR A 114 4.21 -6.07 -18.88
C TYR A 114 3.63 -6.31 -20.27
N ASP A 115 3.96 -7.46 -20.85
CA ASP A 115 3.42 -7.88 -22.14
C ASP A 115 2.28 -8.89 -21.94
N GLY A 116 1.26 -8.80 -22.79
CA GLY A 116 0.16 -9.76 -22.83
C GLY A 116 -0.88 -9.55 -21.73
N THR A 117 -1.37 -10.66 -21.15
CA THR A 117 -2.47 -10.68 -20.17
C THR A 117 -1.94 -10.86 -18.75
N THR A 118 -2.63 -10.29 -17.75
CA THR A 118 -2.21 -10.33 -16.33
C THR A 118 -1.98 -11.73 -15.79
N ASN A 119 -2.68 -12.74 -16.31
CA ASN A 119 -2.52 -14.14 -15.91
C ASN A 119 -1.19 -14.80 -16.32
N LYS A 120 -0.39 -14.15 -17.17
CA LYS A 120 0.94 -14.62 -17.56
C LYS A 120 2.06 -13.81 -16.89
N VAL A 121 1.70 -12.80 -16.11
CA VAL A 121 2.69 -11.89 -15.50
C VAL A 121 3.35 -12.57 -14.31
N ASN A 122 4.66 -12.77 -14.43
CA ASN A 122 5.51 -13.07 -13.28
C ASN A 122 6.01 -11.74 -12.69
N VAL A 123 5.42 -11.32 -11.58
CA VAL A 123 5.74 -10.04 -10.92
C VAL A 123 7.21 -9.92 -10.52
N ASN A 124 7.88 -11.05 -10.23
CA ASN A 124 9.29 -11.04 -9.85
C ASN A 124 10.25 -10.82 -11.03
N GLN A 125 9.76 -10.93 -12.27
CA GLN A 125 10.53 -10.69 -13.48
C GLN A 125 10.27 -9.30 -14.08
N LEU A 126 9.28 -8.58 -13.56
CA LEU A 126 8.95 -7.24 -13.99
C LEU A 126 10.09 -6.26 -13.74
N LYS A 127 10.22 -5.29 -14.65
CA LYS A 127 11.22 -4.22 -14.60
C LYS A 127 10.58 -2.95 -14.05
N PHE A 128 10.65 -2.80 -12.73
CA PHE A 128 10.06 -1.68 -12.01
C PHE A 128 10.90 -0.43 -12.12
N PHE A 129 10.26 0.69 -12.41
CA PHE A 129 10.83 2.02 -12.31
C PHE A 129 10.00 2.84 -11.31
N LYS A 130 10.69 3.68 -10.53
CA LYS A 130 10.08 4.52 -9.52
C LYS A 130 9.43 5.73 -10.17
N ILE A 131 8.24 6.13 -9.72
CA ILE A 131 7.46 7.25 -10.30
C ILE A 131 7.03 8.29 -9.27
N GLY A 132 7.27 8.03 -8.00
CA GLY A 132 7.05 8.96 -6.91
C GLY A 132 7.65 8.44 -5.63
N GLU A 133 8.09 9.34 -4.77
CA GLU A 133 8.52 9.05 -3.42
C GLU A 133 8.31 10.26 -2.53
N GLU A 134 7.98 10.00 -1.28
CA GLU A 134 7.78 11.02 -0.26
C GLU A 134 8.22 10.48 1.10
N ALA A 135 8.85 11.33 1.90
CA ALA A 135 9.34 11.01 3.22
C ALA A 135 9.39 12.32 4.03
N VAL A 136 9.80 12.23 5.29
CA VAL A 136 10.02 13.44 6.09
C VAL A 136 11.13 14.29 5.44
N ASP A 137 10.83 15.57 5.22
CA ASP A 137 11.77 16.55 4.68
C ASP A 137 12.32 17.45 5.81
N SER A 138 13.27 18.34 5.48
CA SER A 138 13.86 19.29 6.43
C SER A 138 12.87 20.32 6.98
N LYS A 139 11.60 20.31 6.55
CA LYS A 139 10.50 21.11 7.10
C LYS A 139 9.58 20.29 8.02
N ALA A 140 9.99 19.05 8.31
CA ALA A 140 9.50 18.17 9.37
C ALA A 140 7.98 18.17 9.48
N ASN A 141 7.28 17.69 8.46
CA ASN A 141 5.94 17.10 8.53
C ASN A 141 5.58 16.51 7.16
N ILE A 142 5.28 15.22 7.08
CA ILE A 142 4.44 14.72 5.97
C ILE A 142 3.03 15.22 6.29
N LYS A 143 2.57 16.27 5.59
CA LYS A 143 1.31 16.97 5.94
C LYS A 143 0.13 16.01 5.77
N PRO A 144 -0.80 15.89 6.76
CA PRO A 144 -2.05 15.15 6.56
C PRO A 144 -2.69 15.54 5.22
N GLY A 145 -2.85 14.58 4.32
CA GLY A 145 -3.20 14.87 2.94
C GLY A 145 -3.41 13.61 2.11
N ASN A 146 -4.10 13.78 0.99
CA ASN A 146 -4.22 12.74 -0.02
C ASN A 146 -2.91 12.68 -0.80
N TYR A 147 -2.12 11.63 -0.57
CA TYR A 147 -0.89 11.41 -1.33
C TYR A 147 -1.24 10.78 -2.67
N VAL A 148 -0.83 11.45 -3.73
CA VAL A 148 -1.04 10.99 -5.11
C VAL A 148 0.10 10.07 -5.47
N VAL A 149 -0.22 8.78 -5.60
CA VAL A 149 0.66 7.82 -6.25
C VAL A 149 0.18 7.71 -7.69
N ARG A 150 0.92 8.32 -8.61
CA ARG A 150 0.70 8.11 -10.05
C ARG A 150 0.89 6.61 -10.31
N HIS A 151 -0.05 5.93 -10.96
CA HIS A 151 0.12 4.53 -11.36
C HIS A 151 -0.70 4.27 -12.63
N GLU A 152 -0.13 3.47 -13.51
CA GLU A 152 -0.61 3.13 -14.86
C GLU A 152 -0.75 4.32 -15.82
N VAL A 153 -0.25 4.14 -17.02
CA VAL A 153 -0.19 5.16 -18.06
C VAL A 153 -0.50 4.45 -19.35
N THR A 154 -1.69 4.66 -19.91
CA THR A 154 -1.87 4.44 -21.35
C THR A 154 -1.12 5.57 -22.07
N SER A 155 0.05 5.26 -22.64
CA SER A 155 0.87 6.21 -23.39
C SER A 155 1.40 5.54 -24.64
N ASN A 156 1.47 6.32 -25.72
CA ASN A 156 2.22 6.01 -26.93
C ASN A 156 3.72 6.32 -26.80
N GLY A 157 4.20 6.59 -25.57
CA GLY A 157 5.59 6.89 -25.28
C GLY A 157 6.48 5.66 -25.43
N THR A 158 7.66 5.86 -26.02
CA THR A 158 8.64 4.79 -26.28
C THR A 158 9.79 4.76 -25.27
N VAL A 159 9.71 5.59 -24.22
CA VAL A 159 10.78 5.72 -23.22
C VAL A 159 10.81 4.50 -22.32
N THR A 160 12.00 3.92 -22.14
CA THR A 160 12.26 2.88 -21.13
C THR A 160 13.03 3.50 -19.96
N PRO A 161 12.39 3.75 -18.80
CA PRO A 161 13.07 4.28 -17.64
C PRO A 161 14.12 3.30 -17.07
N ALA A 162 15.08 3.84 -16.32
CA ALA A 162 15.96 3.01 -15.50
C ALA A 162 15.11 2.16 -14.54
N SER A 163 15.34 0.85 -14.54
CA SER A 163 14.46 -0.12 -13.88
C SER A 163 15.24 -1.22 -13.16
N VAL A 164 14.56 -1.85 -12.20
CA VAL A 164 15.09 -2.92 -11.34
C VAL A 164 14.07 -4.06 -11.21
N THR A 165 14.50 -5.22 -10.73
CA THR A 165 13.60 -6.33 -10.37
C THR A 165 13.38 -6.38 -8.87
N PHE A 166 12.26 -6.97 -8.44
CA PHE A 166 12.03 -7.28 -7.03
C PHE A 166 11.83 -8.79 -6.87
N PRO A 167 12.72 -9.49 -6.13
CA PRO A 167 13.84 -8.97 -5.34
C PRO A 167 15.02 -8.48 -6.20
N GLY A 168 15.90 -7.69 -5.58
CA GLY A 168 17.15 -7.17 -6.18
C GLY A 168 17.23 -5.65 -6.35
N GLY A 169 16.09 -4.95 -6.35
CA GLY A 169 16.02 -3.49 -6.53
C GLY A 169 16.44 -2.69 -5.31
N TYR A 170 16.50 -3.31 -4.14
CA TYR A 170 17.00 -2.74 -2.89
C TYR A 170 18.30 -3.40 -2.48
N LYS A 171 19.17 -2.63 -1.83
CA LYS A 171 20.39 -3.14 -1.20
C LYS A 171 20.32 -2.88 0.30
N LYS A 172 20.61 -3.91 1.10
CA LYS A 172 20.48 -3.87 2.57
C LYS A 172 21.36 -2.81 3.24
N ASP A 173 22.42 -2.39 2.56
CA ASP A 173 23.36 -1.36 3.01
C ASP A 173 22.95 0.06 2.62
N GLU A 174 21.85 0.26 1.88
CA GLU A 174 21.32 1.59 1.58
C GLU A 174 21.00 2.34 2.89
N PRO A 175 21.42 3.61 3.02
CA PRO A 175 21.28 4.36 4.26
C PRO A 175 19.83 4.55 4.71
N GLY A 176 18.86 4.51 3.78
CA GLY A 176 17.43 4.56 4.11
C GLY A 176 16.92 3.39 4.93
N PHE A 177 17.56 2.22 4.87
CA PHE A 177 17.24 1.07 5.75
C PHE A 177 17.87 1.18 7.13
N LYS A 178 18.87 2.06 7.31
CA LYS A 178 19.58 2.31 8.56
C LYS A 178 19.36 3.76 9.01
N TYR A 179 18.10 4.16 9.05
CA TYR A 179 17.70 5.52 9.37
C TYR A 179 17.12 5.59 10.78
N ASP A 180 17.72 6.43 11.64
CA ASP A 180 17.18 6.73 12.97
C ASP A 180 16.19 7.89 12.86
N ILE A 181 14.89 7.58 12.92
CA ILE A 181 13.82 8.59 12.84
C ILE A 181 13.78 9.53 14.05
N PHE A 182 14.45 9.20 15.15
CA PHE A 182 14.54 10.02 16.35
C PHE A 182 15.84 10.83 16.43
N ASN A 183 16.83 10.49 15.59
CA ASN A 183 18.08 11.20 15.45
C ASN A 183 18.40 11.47 13.98
N THR A 184 17.82 12.55 13.46
CA THR A 184 17.97 12.99 12.07
C THR A 184 19.32 13.63 11.76
N THR A 185 20.34 13.44 12.62
CA THR A 185 21.71 13.93 12.39
C THR A 185 22.52 12.91 11.59
N VAL A 186 22.16 11.62 11.65
CA VAL A 186 22.88 10.52 10.97
C VAL A 186 21.90 9.39 10.58
N PRO A 187 21.48 9.27 9.31
CA PRO A 187 21.70 10.18 8.18
C PRO A 187 20.98 11.53 8.35
N PRO A 188 21.52 12.64 7.81
CA PRO A 188 20.85 13.92 7.82
C PRO A 188 19.61 13.93 6.90
N LEU A 189 18.68 14.84 7.18
CA LEU A 189 17.60 15.15 6.24
C LEU A 189 18.13 15.80 4.96
N PRO A 190 17.46 15.61 3.80
CA PRO A 190 16.24 14.81 3.60
C PRO A 190 16.48 13.30 3.72
N TYR A 191 15.44 12.54 4.06
CA TYR A 191 15.53 11.07 4.16
C TYR A 191 16.18 10.47 2.91
N PRO A 192 17.19 9.59 3.05
CA PRO A 192 17.84 8.97 1.90
C PRO A 192 16.97 7.83 1.36
N PHE A 193 16.22 8.11 0.29
CA PHE A 193 15.38 7.10 -0.36
C PHE A 193 16.18 5.90 -0.87
N VAL A 194 15.54 4.72 -0.80
CA VAL A 194 16.10 3.43 -1.23
C VAL A 194 15.69 3.09 -2.67
N GLY A 195 16.50 2.31 -3.37
CA GLY A 195 16.29 1.94 -4.76
C GLY A 195 16.63 3.07 -5.76
N PRO A 196 16.37 2.88 -7.07
CA PRO A 196 16.67 3.88 -8.09
C PRO A 196 15.95 5.22 -7.89
N ALA A 197 16.45 6.26 -8.54
CA ALA A 197 15.83 7.59 -8.57
C ALA A 197 14.44 7.56 -9.23
N VAL A 198 13.59 8.51 -8.85
CA VAL A 198 12.29 8.75 -9.49
C VAL A 198 12.48 9.07 -10.97
N TYR A 199 11.71 8.40 -11.82
CA TYR A 199 11.60 8.73 -13.23
C TYR A 199 10.97 10.12 -13.42
N VAL A 200 11.68 11.00 -14.12
CA VAL A 200 11.21 12.33 -14.49
C VAL A 200 10.94 12.35 -16.00
N PRO A 201 9.70 12.61 -16.44
CA PRO A 201 9.38 12.72 -17.86
C PRO A 201 10.10 13.95 -18.47
N SER A 202 10.59 13.81 -19.70
CA SER A 202 11.32 14.88 -20.41
C SER A 202 10.42 16.02 -20.92
N SER A 203 9.10 15.83 -20.91
CA SER A 203 8.11 16.80 -21.38
C SER A 203 6.95 16.95 -20.40
N SER A 204 6.39 18.16 -20.32
CA SER A 204 5.11 18.37 -19.65
C SER A 204 3.97 17.70 -20.41
N PHE A 205 2.97 17.21 -19.67
CA PHE A 205 1.75 16.66 -20.25
C PHE A 205 0.72 17.77 -20.41
N PRO A 206 -0.11 17.74 -21.47
CA PRO A 206 -1.22 18.67 -21.59
C PRO A 206 -2.21 18.45 -20.44
N PRO A 207 -2.89 19.51 -19.95
CA PRO A 207 -3.94 19.36 -18.94
C PRO A 207 -5.02 18.40 -19.42
N LEU A 208 -5.43 17.48 -18.55
CA LEU A 208 -6.54 16.57 -18.83
C LEU A 208 -7.87 17.21 -18.53
N THR A 209 -8.87 17.01 -19.39
CA THR A 209 -10.26 17.30 -19.05
C THR A 209 -10.71 16.37 -17.91
N PRO A 210 -11.31 16.88 -16.82
CA PRO A 210 -11.80 16.04 -15.75
C PRO A 210 -12.83 15.01 -16.26
N LYS A 211 -12.67 13.75 -15.85
CA LYS A 211 -13.65 12.68 -16.11
C LYS A 211 -14.72 12.72 -15.02
N GLU A 212 -15.94 12.30 -15.33
CA GLU A 212 -16.97 12.05 -14.33
C GLU A 212 -16.53 10.96 -13.33
N ARG A 213 -16.98 11.07 -12.08
CA ARG A 213 -16.65 10.08 -11.05
C ARG A 213 -17.48 8.83 -11.27
N VAL A 214 -16.82 7.70 -11.46
CA VAL A 214 -17.47 6.39 -11.62
C VAL A 214 -17.15 5.51 -10.42
N VAL A 215 -18.10 4.76 -9.88
CA VAL A 215 -17.86 3.77 -8.82
C VAL A 215 -18.08 2.38 -9.38
N VAL A 216 -17.05 1.55 -9.33
CA VAL A 216 -17.14 0.15 -9.76
C VAL A 216 -17.80 -0.67 -8.66
N SER A 217 -18.81 -1.46 -9.04
CA SER A 217 -19.50 -2.39 -8.17
C SER A 217 -18.49 -3.37 -7.53
N PRO A 218 -18.36 -3.41 -6.19
CA PRO A 218 -17.44 -4.33 -5.52
C PRO A 218 -17.81 -5.79 -5.71
N THR A 219 -19.09 -6.11 -5.94
CA THR A 219 -19.56 -7.48 -6.09
C THR A 219 -19.91 -7.86 -7.53
N GLY A 220 -20.31 -6.89 -8.36
CA GLY A 220 -20.91 -7.13 -9.67
C GLY A 220 -22.31 -7.74 -9.61
N GLN A 221 -22.94 -7.80 -8.43
CA GLN A 221 -24.19 -8.52 -8.17
C GLN A 221 -25.36 -7.59 -7.82
N GLY A 222 -25.23 -6.30 -8.15
CA GLY A 222 -26.26 -5.29 -7.93
C GLY A 222 -26.17 -4.59 -6.57
N GLU A 223 -26.99 -3.56 -6.41
CA GLU A 223 -26.85 -2.57 -5.33
C GLU A 223 -27.02 -3.16 -3.93
N ALA A 224 -27.91 -4.13 -3.74
CA ALA A 224 -28.12 -4.77 -2.44
C ALA A 224 -26.90 -5.60 -1.98
N ALA A 225 -26.25 -6.31 -2.91
CA ALA A 225 -25.03 -7.08 -2.64
C ALA A 225 -23.86 -6.14 -2.37
N ASP A 226 -23.74 -5.06 -3.14
CA ASP A 226 -22.73 -4.03 -2.93
C ASP A 226 -22.87 -3.33 -1.59
N LYS A 227 -24.11 -2.99 -1.19
CA LYS A 227 -24.37 -2.42 0.13
C LYS A 227 -23.93 -3.38 1.24
N THR A 228 -24.26 -4.65 1.13
CA THR A 228 -23.87 -5.67 2.12
C THR A 228 -22.35 -5.79 2.22
N TYR A 229 -21.64 -5.79 1.08
CA TYR A 229 -20.19 -5.79 1.04
C TYR A 229 -19.60 -4.55 1.72
N LEU A 230 -20.10 -3.36 1.38
CA LEU A 230 -19.60 -2.09 1.93
C LEU A 230 -19.88 -1.96 3.43
N ASP A 231 -21.06 -2.38 3.89
CA ASP A 231 -21.39 -2.42 5.32
C ASP A 231 -20.43 -3.36 6.09
N TYR A 232 -20.00 -4.47 5.48
CA TYR A 232 -19.04 -5.39 6.09
C TYR A 232 -17.61 -4.83 6.06
N GLN A 233 -17.21 -4.21 4.95
CA GLN A 233 -15.94 -3.49 4.85
C GLN A 233 -15.85 -2.37 5.88
N GLU A 234 -16.90 -1.57 6.06
CA GLU A 234 -16.94 -0.53 7.08
C GLU A 234 -16.79 -1.10 8.49
N LYS A 235 -17.38 -2.27 8.79
CA LYS A 235 -17.16 -2.96 10.07
C LYS A 235 -15.70 -3.38 10.26
N VAL A 236 -15.06 -3.96 9.23
CA VAL A 236 -13.64 -4.35 9.26
C VAL A 236 -12.77 -3.11 9.49
N LEU A 237 -12.98 -2.05 8.72
CA LEU A 237 -12.24 -0.79 8.84
C LEU A 237 -12.46 -0.14 10.21
N THR A 238 -13.69 -0.17 10.71
CA THR A 238 -14.02 0.37 12.04
C THR A 238 -13.36 -0.45 13.13
N ALA A 239 -13.34 -1.78 13.05
CA ALA A 239 -12.64 -2.63 14.01
C ALA A 239 -11.13 -2.34 14.04
N GLN A 240 -10.51 -2.17 12.87
CA GLN A 240 -9.11 -1.72 12.75
C GLN A 240 -8.90 -0.28 13.25
N SER A 241 -9.95 0.54 13.21
CA SER A 241 -9.95 1.88 13.79
C SER A 241 -10.14 1.88 15.32
N ALA A 242 -10.87 0.91 15.86
CA ALA A 242 -11.28 0.82 17.27
C ALA A 242 -10.18 0.27 18.19
N THR A 243 -9.13 -0.32 17.63
CA THR A 243 -7.89 -0.65 18.35
C THR A 243 -6.94 0.52 18.30
N THR A 244 -7.27 1.66 18.94
CA THR A 244 -6.28 2.74 19.01
C THR A 244 -6.58 3.92 19.93
N GLU A 245 -5.49 4.47 20.46
CA GLU A 245 -5.32 5.91 20.68
C GLU A 245 -5.18 6.62 19.31
N SER A 246 -6.02 7.62 19.11
CA SER A 246 -6.18 8.42 17.89
C SER A 246 -4.87 8.98 17.31
N PHE A 247 -4.83 9.17 15.99
CA PHE A 247 -4.04 10.26 15.41
C PHE A 247 -4.73 11.56 15.81
N ASP A 248 -4.21 12.24 16.83
CA ASP A 248 -4.29 13.69 16.84
C ASP A 248 -3.14 14.21 15.98
N ALA A 249 -3.49 14.96 14.93
CA ALA A 249 -2.55 15.64 14.05
C ALA A 249 -2.38 17.12 14.43
N ALA A 250 -2.75 17.50 15.66
CA ALA A 250 -2.07 18.57 16.37
C ALA A 250 -0.86 17.97 17.08
N GLY A 251 0.33 18.54 16.88
CA GLY A 251 1.51 18.14 17.62
C GLY A 251 1.23 18.09 19.12
N GLY A 252 1.36 16.89 19.69
CA GLY A 252 1.26 16.54 21.09
C GLY A 252 1.81 15.14 21.29
#